data_AF-A0A544TEU4-F1
#
_entry.id   AF-A0A544TEU4-F1
#
_cell.length_a   1.000
_cell.length_b   1.000
_cell.length_c   1.000
_cell.angle_alpha   90.00
_cell.angle_beta   90.00
_cell.angle_gamma   90.00
#
_symmetry.space_group_name_H-M   'P 1'
#
loop_
_entity.id
_entity.type
_entity.pdbx_description
1 polymer ?
#
loop_
_entity_poly.entity_id
_entity_poly.type
_entity_poly.pdbx_seq_one_letter_code
_entity_poly.pdbx_strand_id
1 'polypeptide(L)'
;MSFKIGIIICLIIMVFIAGVTFYLGKKVAHSLMKYIPVFSFASGVIFYYSKLHFISYKPNSFDGIYDMILFIILIIVGSIALIETLIVDIVKNSELFGKSYTALRKAITLDNIKKVFKFKVPSSILRKIRS
;
A
#
# COMPACT_ATOMS: atom_id res chain seq x y z
N MET A 1 35.30 2.33 2.26
CA MET A 1 34.46 3.55 2.25
C MET A 1 34.09 3.85 3.69
N SER A 2 34.38 5.05 4.21
CA SER A 2 34.07 5.38 5.60
C SER A 2 32.57 5.27 5.89
N PHE A 3 32.21 4.80 7.08
CA PHE A 3 30.83 4.70 7.56
C PHE A 3 30.02 5.98 7.30
N LYS A 4 30.59 7.16 7.59
CA LYS A 4 29.95 8.48 7.40
C LYS A 4 29.52 8.71 5.94
N ILE A 5 30.40 8.39 5.00
CA ILE A 5 30.14 8.56 3.57
C ILE A 5 29.08 7.54 3.14
N GLY A 6 29.13 6.32 3.69
CA GLY A 6 28.16 5.26 3.42
C GLY A 6 26.73 5.68 3.75
N ILE A 7 26.54 6.31 4.91
CA ILE A 7 25.23 6.84 5.34
C ILE A 7 24.75 7.92 4.38
N ILE A 8 25.61 8.87 4.01
CA ILE A 8 25.24 9.98 3.12
C ILE A 8 24.76 9.43 1.77
N ILE A 9 25.51 8.50 1.18
CA ILE A 9 25.11 7.88 -0.09
C ILE A 9 23.80 7.11 0.07
N CYS A 10 23.63 6.37 1.17
CA CYS A 10 22.39 5.64 1.46
C CYS A 10 21.18 6.60 1.55
N LEU A 11 21.31 7.72 2.26
CA LEU A 11 20.26 8.74 2.35
C LEU A 11 19.91 9.33 0.99
N ILE A 12 20.91 9.64 0.16
CA ILE A 12 20.68 10.17 -1.19
C ILE A 12 19.92 9.15 -2.04
N ILE A 13 20.30 7.87 -1.99
CA ILE A 13 19.60 6.79 -2.71
C ILE A 13 18.17 6.65 -2.21
N MET A 14 17.95 6.65 -0.89
CA MET A 14 16.62 6.55 -0.29
C MET A 14 15.71 7.70 -0.72
N VAL A 15 16.21 8.95 -0.67
CA VAL A 15 15.46 10.13 -1.13
C VAL A 15 15.16 10.05 -2.63
N PHE A 16 16.14 9.62 -3.44
CA PHE A 16 15.95 9.47 -4.88
C PHE A 16 14.86 8.44 -5.20
N ILE A 17 14.93 7.25 -4.59
CA ILE A 17 13.92 6.20 -4.76
C ILE A 17 12.55 6.68 -4.26
N ALA A 18 12.49 7.33 -3.11
CA ALA A 18 11.24 7.90 -2.60
C ALA A 18 10.63 8.90 -3.59
N GLY A 19 11.45 9.77 -4.21
CA GLY A 19 11.02 10.71 -5.24
C GLY A 19 10.51 10.03 -6.51
N VAL A 20 11.21 8.99 -6.99
CA VAL A 20 10.78 8.20 -8.14
C VAL A 20 9.46 7.47 -7.84
N THR A 21 9.35 6.81 -6.70
CA THR A 21 8.12 6.12 -6.28
C THR A 21 6.97 7.09 -6.06
N PHE A 22 7.23 8.30 -5.55
CA PHE A 22 6.22 9.34 -5.42
C PHE A 22 5.70 9.80 -6.79
N TYR A 23 6.59 10.05 -7.74
CA TYR A 23 6.21 10.42 -9.11
C TYR A 23 5.37 9.31 -9.78
N LEU A 24 5.80 8.05 -9.64
CA LEU A 24 5.05 6.89 -10.13
C LEU A 24 3.69 6.74 -9.43
N GLY A 25 3.64 6.96 -8.11
CA GLY A 25 2.40 6.91 -7.34
C GLY A 25 1.40 7.99 -7.74
N LYS A 26 1.88 9.18 -8.10
CA LYS A 26 1.02 10.26 -8.60
C LYS A 26 0.50 10.00 -10.03
N LYS A 27 1.35 9.45 -10.90
CA LYS A 27 1.05 9.32 -12.34
C LYS A 27 0.37 8.02 -12.74
N VAL A 28 0.71 6.91 -12.08
CA VAL A 28 0.28 5.56 -12.48
C VAL A 28 -0.79 5.03 -11.55
N ALA A 29 -0.50 4.95 -10.25
CA ALA A 29 -1.41 4.36 -9.28
C ALA A 29 -1.21 4.95 -7.88
N HIS A 30 -2.24 5.61 -7.36
CA HIS A 30 -2.21 6.19 -6.02
C HIS A 30 -1.98 5.14 -4.91
N SER A 31 -2.22 3.85 -5.18
CA SER A 31 -1.86 2.76 -4.26
C SER A 31 -0.35 2.67 -4.02
N LEU A 32 0.49 2.97 -5.01
CA LEU A 32 1.95 2.91 -4.90
C LEU A 32 2.51 3.96 -3.93
N MET A 33 1.78 5.06 -3.67
CA MET A 33 2.21 6.07 -2.71
C MET A 33 2.37 5.49 -1.29
N LYS A 34 1.59 4.47 -0.94
CA LYS A 34 1.71 3.79 0.35
C LYS A 34 3.02 3.03 0.49
N TYR A 35 3.58 2.55 -0.63
CA TYR A 35 4.79 1.73 -0.68
C TYR A 35 6.09 2.55 -0.74
N ILE A 36 6.01 3.88 -0.78
CA ILE A 36 7.18 4.78 -0.75
C ILE A 36 8.16 4.41 0.38
N PRO A 37 7.74 4.32 1.67
CA PRO A 37 8.65 3.95 2.74
C PRO A 37 9.29 2.58 2.53
N VAL A 38 8.50 1.59 2.06
CA VAL A 38 8.99 0.23 1.79
C VAL A 38 10.09 0.24 0.73
N PHE A 39 9.87 0.88 -0.42
CA PHE A 39 10.86 0.95 -1.50
C PHE A 39 12.10 1.74 -1.09
N SER A 40 11.92 2.82 -0.33
CA SER A 40 13.02 3.60 0.24
C SER A 40 13.90 2.73 1.14
N PHE A 41 13.31 2.09 2.17
CA PHE A 41 14.08 1.23 3.08
C PHE A 41 14.70 0.01 2.36
N ALA A 42 13.98 -0.61 1.43
CA ALA A 42 14.52 -1.72 0.64
C ALA A 42 15.77 -1.32 -0.15
N SER A 43 15.80 -0.12 -0.74
CA SER A 43 16.99 0.38 -1.44
C SER A 43 18.19 0.57 -0.51
N GLY A 44 17.97 1.03 0.73
CA GLY A 44 18.99 1.15 1.76
C GLY A 44 19.52 -0.21 2.23
N VAL A 45 18.63 -1.19 2.42
CA VAL A 45 18.99 -2.58 2.75
C VAL A 45 19.86 -3.18 1.64
N ILE A 46 19.47 -3.02 0.38
CA ILE A 46 20.23 -3.51 -0.77
C ILE A 46 21.63 -2.86 -0.81
N PHE A 47 21.71 -1.55 -0.61
CA PHE A 47 22.99 -0.83 -0.59
C PHE A 47 23.94 -1.37 0.49
N TYR A 48 23.48 -1.51 1.73
CA TYR A 48 24.31 -2.02 2.83
C TYR A 48 24.62 -3.52 2.67
N TYR A 49 23.70 -4.31 2.12
CA TYR A 49 23.96 -5.70 1.77
C TYR A 49 25.09 -5.82 0.75
N SER A 50 25.03 -5.05 -0.34
CA SER A 50 26.11 -5.00 -1.33
C SER A 50 27.41 -4.50 -0.73
N LYS A 51 27.35 -3.47 0.13
CA LYS A 51 28.53 -2.94 0.84
C LYS A 51 29.18 -4.01 1.72
N LEU A 52 28.40 -4.83 2.41
CA LEU A 52 28.90 -5.88 3.29
C LEU A 52 29.51 -7.07 2.53
N HIS A 53 28.92 -7.45 1.38
CA HIS A 53 29.38 -8.60 0.59
C HIS A 53 30.53 -8.30 -0.37
N PHE A 54 30.60 -7.11 -0.96
CA PHE A 54 31.59 -6.79 -2.00
C PHE A 54 32.80 -6.02 -1.50
N ILE A 55 32.74 -5.38 -0.34
CA ILE A 55 33.88 -4.66 0.24
C ILE A 55 34.51 -5.54 1.32
N SER A 56 35.70 -6.07 1.04
CA SER A 56 36.49 -6.76 2.06
C SER A 56 36.90 -5.78 3.15
N TYR A 57 36.25 -5.89 4.31
CA TYR A 57 36.69 -5.22 5.52
C TYR A 57 38.01 -5.84 5.98
N LYS A 58 38.95 -5.00 6.43
CA LYS A 58 40.09 -5.51 7.19
C LYS A 58 39.54 -6.20 8.46
N PRO A 59 40.14 -7.32 8.91
CA PRO A 59 39.73 -7.96 10.15
C PRO A 59 39.74 -6.93 11.29
N ASN A 60 38.64 -6.87 12.06
CA ASN A 60 38.38 -5.92 13.16
C ASN A 60 38.22 -4.43 12.80
N SER A 61 37.83 -4.07 11.57
CA SER A 61 37.46 -2.68 11.31
C SER A 61 36.13 -2.32 11.99
N PHE A 62 36.15 -1.30 12.86
CA PHE A 62 34.95 -0.74 13.50
C PHE A 62 33.85 -0.35 12.48
N ASP A 63 34.24 0.12 11.30
CA ASP A 63 33.31 0.48 10.21
C ASP A 63 32.39 -0.70 9.82
N GLY A 64 32.91 -1.93 9.74
CA GLY A 64 32.12 -3.11 9.36
C GLY A 64 31.07 -3.49 10.42
N ILE A 65 31.38 -3.30 11.71
CA ILE A 65 30.43 -3.54 12.80
C ILE A 65 29.29 -2.51 12.73
N TYR A 66 29.61 -1.23 12.52
CA TYR A 66 28.60 -0.19 12.38
C TYR A 66 27.72 -0.38 11.14
N ASP A 67 28.30 -0.81 10.02
CA ASP A 67 27.54 -1.13 8.80
C ASP A 67 26.57 -2.30 9.04
N MET A 68 26.97 -3.32 9.80
CA MET A 68 26.12 -4.45 10.16
C MET A 68 24.97 -4.04 11.08
N ILE A 69 25.24 -3.20 12.09
CA ILE A 69 24.20 -2.65 12.98
C ILE A 69 23.18 -1.85 12.16
N LEU A 70 23.66 -1.00 11.24
CA LEU A 70 22.79 -0.16 10.42
C LEU A 70 21.94 -0.99 9.46
N PHE A 71 22.50 -2.07 8.90
CA PHE A 71 21.77 -3.03 8.10
C PHE A 71 20.62 -3.69 8.89
N ILE A 72 20.87 -4.12 10.13
CA ILE A 72 19.83 -4.71 11.00
C ILE A 72 18.71 -3.71 11.27
N ILE A 73 19.06 -2.46 11.59
CA ILE A 73 18.07 -1.39 11.84
C ILE A 73 17.21 -1.16 10.58
N LEU A 74 17.81 -1.09 9.40
CA LEU A 74 17.09 -0.91 8.15
C LEU A 74 16.10 -2.05 7.88
N ILE A 75 16.45 -3.30 8.19
CA ILE A 75 15.54 -4.45 8.05
C ILE A 75 14.37 -4.33 9.01
N ILE A 76 14.62 -3.99 10.27
CA ILE A 76 13.55 -3.86 11.29
C ILE A 76 12.57 -2.77 10.86
N VAL A 77 13.07 -1.58 10.54
CA VAL A 77 12.23 -0.44 10.13
C VAL A 77 11.50 -0.73 8.81
N GLY A 78 12.19 -1.36 7.84
CA GLY A 78 11.57 -1.78 6.58
C GLY A 78 10.46 -2.81 6.77
N SER A 79 10.62 -3.73 7.72
CA SER A 79 9.62 -4.74 8.05
C SER A 79 8.37 -4.11 8.67
N ILE A 80 8.54 -3.14 9.57
CA ILE A 80 7.42 -2.37 10.15
C ILE A 80 6.67 -1.62 9.05
N ALA A 81 7.37 -0.95 8.14
CA ALA A 81 6.75 -0.24 7.01
C ALA A 81 5.97 -1.20 6.07
N LEU A 82 6.46 -2.43 5.88
CA LEU A 82 5.74 -3.47 5.14
C LEU A 82 4.44 -3.91 5.85
N ILE A 83 4.48 -4.07 7.17
CA ILE A 83 3.29 -4.41 7.95
C ILE A 83 2.26 -3.28 7.88
N GLU A 84 2.68 -2.03 8.02
CA GLU A 84 1.79 -0.86 7.90
C GLU A 84 1.11 -0.81 6.53
N THR A 85 1.88 -1.01 5.46
CA THR A 85 1.33 -1.03 4.09
C THR A 85 0.32 -2.16 3.88
N LEU A 86 0.62 -3.36 4.38
CA LEU A 86 -0.30 -4.50 4.37
C LEU A 86 -1.61 -4.21 5.12
N ILE A 87 -1.53 -3.63 6.32
CA ILE A 87 -2.71 -3.27 7.12
C ILE A 87 -3.58 -2.28 6.34
N VAL A 88 -2.99 -1.23 5.76
CA VAL A 88 -3.73 -0.22 5.01
C VAL A 88 -4.40 -0.80 3.76
N ASP A 89 -3.78 -1.79 3.11
CA ASP A 89 -4.39 -2.47 1.97
C ASP A 89 -5.53 -3.41 2.39
N ILE A 90 -5.39 -4.15 3.49
CA ILE A 90 -6.45 -5.01 4.04
C ILE A 90 -7.66 -4.16 4.44
N VAL A 91 -7.45 -3.04 5.15
CA VAL A 91 -8.52 -2.14 5.58
C VAL A 91 -9.23 -1.50 4.39
N LYS A 92 -8.49 -1.05 3.38
CA LYS A 92 -9.11 -0.47 2.18
C LYS A 92 -9.92 -1.50 1.39
N ASN A 93 -9.48 -2.76 1.38
CA ASN A 93 -10.20 -3.82 0.70
C ASN A 93 -11.47 -4.24 1.47
N SER A 94 -11.43 -4.28 2.81
CA SER A 94 -12.61 -4.62 3.62
C SER A 94 -13.73 -3.58 3.51
N GLU A 95 -13.39 -2.29 3.37
CA GLU A 95 -14.38 -1.24 3.08
C GLU A 95 -15.09 -1.43 1.73
N LEU A 96 -14.38 -1.92 0.70
CA LEU A 96 -14.96 -2.22 -0.60
C LEU A 96 -15.99 -3.35 -0.51
N PHE A 97 -15.70 -4.40 0.29
CA PHE A 97 -16.67 -5.47 0.55
C PHE A 97 -17.92 -4.97 1.29
N GLY A 98 -17.75 -4.09 2.29
CA GLY A 98 -18.88 -3.48 3.00
C GLY A 98 -19.77 -2.64 2.08
N LYS A 99 -19.18 -1.82 1.21
CA LYS A 99 -19.93 -1.03 0.21
C LYS A 99 -20.62 -1.92 -0.82
N SER A 100 -19.95 -2.98 -1.29
CA SER A 100 -20.51 -3.93 -2.25
C SER A 100 -21.71 -4.67 -1.65
N TYR A 101 -21.63 -5.15 -0.41
CA TYR A 101 -22.75 -5.79 0.28
C TYR A 101 -23.94 -4.83 0.46
N THR A 102 -23.66 -3.56 0.79
CA THR A 102 -24.71 -2.55 0.95
C THR A 102 -25.40 -2.21 -0.37
N ALA A 103 -24.63 -2.14 -1.47
CA ALA A 103 -25.17 -1.96 -2.81
C ALA A 103 -26.01 -3.17 -3.27
N LEU A 104 -25.52 -4.39 -3.01
CA LEU A 104 -26.23 -5.63 -3.34
C LEU A 104 -27.54 -5.75 -2.55
N ARG A 105 -27.52 -5.42 -1.26
CA ARG A 105 -28.73 -5.35 -0.42
C ARG A 105 -29.72 -4.33 -0.96
N LYS A 106 -29.29 -3.12 -1.32
CA LYS A 106 -30.17 -2.10 -1.93
C LYS A 106 -30.77 -2.59 -3.25
N ALA A 107 -29.99 -3.25 -4.10
CA ALA A 107 -30.46 -3.80 -5.37
C ALA A 107 -31.53 -4.91 -5.18
N ILE A 108 -31.31 -5.84 -4.25
CA ILE A 108 -32.29 -6.89 -3.91
C ILE A 108 -33.58 -6.29 -3.34
N THR A 109 -33.46 -5.26 -2.50
CA THR A 109 -34.63 -4.60 -1.90
C THR A 109 -35.43 -3.83 -2.97
N LEU A 110 -34.75 -3.15 -3.90
CA LEU A 110 -35.37 -2.44 -5.02
C LEU A 110 -36.07 -3.39 -6.00
N ASP A 111 -35.47 -4.54 -6.33
CA ASP A 111 -36.10 -5.52 -7.23
C ASP A 111 -37.38 -6.12 -6.62
N ASN A 112 -37.36 -6.38 -5.31
CA ASN A 112 -38.56 -6.81 -4.57
C ASN A 112 -39.66 -5.73 -4.54
N ILE A 113 -39.31 -4.46 -4.32
CA ILE A 113 -40.29 -3.35 -4.37
C ILE A 113 -40.88 -3.22 -5.78
N LYS A 114 -40.05 -3.35 -6.82
CA LYS A 114 -40.49 -3.25 -8.22
C LYS A 114 -41.43 -4.41 -8.60
N LYS A 115 -41.18 -5.63 -8.13
CA LYS A 115 -42.08 -6.78 -8.30
C LYS A 115 -43.41 -6.58 -7.57
N VAL A 116 -43.37 -6.08 -6.33
CA VAL A 116 -44.60 -5.78 -5.55
C VAL A 116 -45.44 -4.70 -6.23
N PHE A 117 -44.83 -3.61 -6.73
CA PHE A 117 -45.56 -2.55 -7.43
C PHE A 117 -46.17 -3.01 -8.75
N LYS A 118 -45.47 -3.89 -9.50
CA LYS A 118 -45.99 -4.48 -10.75
C LYS A 118 -47.16 -5.43 -10.50
N PHE A 119 -47.20 -6.08 -9.34
CA PHE A 119 -48.28 -6.99 -8.95
C PHE A 119 -49.49 -6.26 -8.34
N LYS A 120 -49.28 -5.09 -7.71
CA LYS A 120 -50.31 -4.39 -6.94
C LYS A 120 -51.17 -3.41 -7.73
N VAL A 121 -50.93 -3.20 -9.03
CA VAL A 121 -51.84 -2.43 -9.90
C VAL A 121 -52.47 -3.33 -10.94
N PRO A 122 -53.52 -4.11 -10.57
CA PRO A 122 -54.36 -4.76 -11.55
C PRO A 122 -55.06 -3.67 -12.38
N SER A 123 -54.97 -3.80 -13.70
CA SER A 123 -55.51 -2.89 -14.72
C SER A 123 -57.02 -2.60 -14.59
N SER A 124 -57.73 -3.38 -13.78
CA SER A 124 -59.14 -3.18 -13.43
C SER A 124 -59.40 -1.94 -12.55
N ILE A 125 -58.46 -1.54 -11.68
CA ILE A 125 -58.65 -0.37 -10.78
C ILE A 125 -58.41 0.94 -11.54
N LEU A 126 -57.44 0.97 -12.45
CA LEU A 126 -57.17 2.14 -13.30
C LEU A 126 -58.34 2.49 -14.21
N ARG A 127 -59.16 1.49 -14.59
CA ARG A 127 -60.35 1.71 -15.43
C ARG A 127 -61.54 2.30 -14.65
N LYS A 128 -61.58 2.13 -13.32
CA LYS A 128 -62.66 2.62 -12.45
C LYS A 128 -62.45 4.05 -11.95
N ILE A 129 -61.24 4.59 -12.08
CA ILE A 129 -60.92 6.00 -11.74
C ILE A 129 -61.12 6.92 -12.96
N ARG A 130 -61.20 6.35 -14.16
CA ARG A 130 -61.37 7.07 -15.44
C ARG A 130 -62.82 7.07 -15.95
N SER A 131 -63.74 6.42 -15.24
CA SER A 131 -65.18 6.45 -15.46
C SER A 131 -65.84 7.18 -14.31
#